data_AF-A0A965KJG0-F1
#
_entry.id   AF-A0A965KJG0-F1
#
_cell.length_a   1.000
_cell.length_b   1.000
_cell.length_c   1.000
_cell.angle_alpha   90.00
_cell.angle_beta   90.00
_cell.angle_gamma   90.00
#
_symmetry.space_group_name_H-M   'P 1'
#
loop_
_entity.id
_entity.type
_entity.pdbx_description
1 polymer ?
#
loop_
_entity_poly.entity_id
_entity_poly.type
_entity_poly.pdbx_seq_one_letter_code
_entity_poly.pdbx_strand_id
1 'polypeptide(L)'
;MKKLEIKGDLEGLVNQDFMGLHSGGGRSSIQGGQSAADQALAELNISGYAKNRSQVLPYDDRGASVLSPYIRHNLLPLQRVWDHVAKAPFADREKYRDELLWQEYARHLYARIGTRLFSNLRFEQIWDKPGNGWPAGMACVDFATHELAEDGWLVNQSRMWLASHWTVRNEFG
;
A
#
# COMPACT_ATOMS: atom_id res chain seq x y z
N MET A 1 12.80 -14.68 -28.81
CA MET A 1 12.25 -14.26 -27.49
C MET A 1 11.12 -15.23 -27.16
N LYS A 2 11.17 -15.95 -26.02
CA LYS A 2 10.11 -16.87 -25.60
C LYS A 2 8.85 -16.06 -25.30
N LYS A 3 7.69 -16.47 -25.85
CA LYS A 3 6.39 -15.91 -25.46
C LYS A 3 5.91 -16.64 -24.21
N LEU A 4 5.44 -15.87 -23.23
CA LEU A 4 4.87 -16.40 -21.98
C LEU A 4 3.35 -16.32 -22.06
N GLU A 5 2.66 -17.42 -21.76
CA GLU A 5 1.20 -17.49 -21.75
C GLU A 5 0.66 -16.96 -20.41
N ILE A 6 0.40 -15.66 -20.35
CA ILE A 6 0.02 -14.95 -19.13
C ILE A 6 -1.49 -15.00 -18.80
N LYS A 7 -2.26 -15.77 -19.55
CA LYS A 7 -3.72 -15.95 -19.34
C LYS A 7 -4.10 -17.31 -18.77
N GLY A 8 -3.15 -18.23 -18.65
CA GLY A 8 -3.36 -19.59 -18.15
C GLY A 8 -3.05 -19.73 -16.67
N ASP A 9 -2.46 -20.88 -16.31
CA ASP A 9 -1.94 -21.14 -14.98
C ASP A 9 -0.71 -20.26 -14.69
N LEU A 10 -0.93 -19.20 -13.91
CA LEU A 10 0.11 -18.24 -13.59
C LEU A 10 1.03 -18.72 -12.46
N GLU A 11 0.56 -19.61 -11.57
CA GLU A 11 1.43 -20.23 -10.57
C GLU A 11 2.40 -21.20 -11.24
N GLY A 12 1.90 -22.05 -12.14
CA GLY A 12 2.73 -22.91 -12.98
C GLY A 12 3.73 -22.12 -13.82
N LEU A 13 3.29 -21.03 -14.45
CA LEU A 13 4.19 -20.13 -15.21
C LEU A 13 5.32 -19.59 -14.33
N VAL A 14 4.99 -19.06 -13.14
CA VAL A 14 5.99 -18.49 -12.22
C VAL A 14 6.99 -19.56 -11.76
N ASN A 15 6.49 -20.72 -11.33
CA ASN A 15 7.34 -21.81 -10.86
C ASN A 15 8.24 -22.41 -11.96
N GLN A 16 7.78 -22.40 -13.21
CA GLN A 16 8.54 -22.95 -14.34
C GLN A 16 9.54 -21.95 -14.93
N ASP A 17 9.11 -20.71 -15.17
CA ASP A 17 9.86 -19.72 -15.95
C ASP A 17 10.60 -18.68 -15.11
N PHE A 18 10.22 -18.52 -13.85
CA PHE A 18 10.79 -17.52 -12.94
C PHE A 18 11.42 -18.15 -11.69
N MET A 19 11.74 -19.45 -11.74
CA MET A 19 12.41 -20.13 -10.64
C MET A 19 13.69 -19.38 -10.23
N GLY A 20 13.82 -19.12 -8.92
CA GLY A 20 14.94 -18.34 -8.35
C GLY A 20 14.79 -16.82 -8.49
N LEU A 21 13.74 -16.32 -9.15
CA LEU A 21 13.40 -14.90 -9.26
C LEU A 21 12.21 -14.50 -8.38
N HIS A 22 11.61 -15.44 -7.65
CA HIS A 22 10.57 -15.20 -6.67
C HIS A 22 10.82 -16.02 -5.39
N SER A 23 10.28 -15.55 -4.28
CA SER A 23 10.26 -16.25 -2.98
C SER A 23 8.96 -17.04 -2.74
N GLY A 24 8.05 -17.06 -3.72
CA GLY A 24 6.67 -17.54 -3.54
C GLY A 24 5.82 -16.51 -2.82
N GLY A 25 4.70 -16.95 -2.24
CA GLY A 25 3.73 -16.11 -1.53
C GLY A 25 2.44 -15.88 -2.31
N GLY A 26 1.55 -15.09 -1.72
CA GLY A 26 0.25 -14.82 -2.30
C GLY A 26 0.31 -13.99 -3.58
N ARG A 27 -0.82 -13.96 -4.27
CA ARG A 27 -0.98 -13.25 -5.53
C ARG A 27 -2.00 -12.14 -5.36
N SER A 28 -1.50 -10.91 -5.31
CA SER A 28 -2.35 -9.72 -5.23
C SER A 28 -3.46 -9.74 -6.27
N SER A 29 -4.68 -9.44 -5.82
CA SER A 29 -5.81 -9.19 -6.72
C SER A 29 -5.64 -7.91 -7.56
N ILE A 30 -4.75 -7.00 -7.14
CA ILE A 30 -4.46 -5.74 -7.82
C ILE A 30 -3.68 -6.03 -9.11
N GLN A 31 -4.30 -5.74 -10.25
CA GLN A 31 -3.68 -5.94 -11.55
C GLN A 31 -2.55 -4.93 -11.79
N GLY A 32 -1.42 -5.39 -12.31
CA GLY A 32 -0.29 -4.52 -12.65
C GLY A 32 -0.41 -3.87 -14.04
N GLY A 33 0.43 -2.86 -14.30
CA GLY A 33 0.61 -2.26 -15.63
C GLY A 33 -0.23 -1.01 -15.91
N GLN A 34 0.14 -0.27 -16.96
CA GLN A 34 -0.46 1.03 -17.29
C GLN A 34 -1.96 0.93 -17.60
N SER A 35 -2.39 -0.10 -18.33
CA SER A 35 -3.81 -0.27 -18.68
C SER A 35 -4.68 -0.49 -17.44
N ALA A 36 -4.21 -1.27 -16.46
CA ALA A 36 -4.90 -1.45 -15.19
C ALA A 36 -4.94 -0.16 -14.37
N ALA A 37 -3.84 0.61 -14.38
CA ALA A 37 -3.76 1.91 -13.74
C ALA A 37 -4.75 2.92 -14.34
N ASP A 38 -4.85 2.98 -15.67
CA ASP A 38 -5.77 3.87 -16.37
C ASP A 38 -7.23 3.50 -16.09
N GLN A 39 -7.55 2.20 -16.06
CA GLN A 39 -8.88 1.72 -15.71
C GLN A 39 -9.23 2.04 -14.25
N ALA A 40 -8.33 1.76 -13.31
CA ALA A 40 -8.52 2.07 -11.89
C ALA A 40 -8.72 3.57 -11.66
N LEU A 41 -8.04 4.45 -12.42
CA LEU A 41 -8.29 5.88 -12.37
C LEU A 41 -9.65 6.25 -12.97
N ALA A 42 -10.04 5.66 -14.10
CA ALA A 42 -11.32 5.94 -14.75
C ALA A 42 -12.54 5.52 -13.89
N GLU A 43 -12.40 4.46 -13.12
CA GLU A 43 -13.43 3.94 -12.21
C GLU A 43 -13.41 4.59 -10.82
N LEU A 44 -12.43 5.47 -10.55
CA LEU A 44 -12.24 6.09 -9.25
C LEU A 44 -13.48 6.91 -8.83
N ASN A 45 -14.15 6.47 -7.77
CA ASN A 45 -15.20 7.22 -7.10
C ASN A 45 -14.80 7.51 -5.66
N ILE A 46 -14.59 8.79 -5.33
CA ILE A 46 -14.23 9.22 -3.97
C ILE A 46 -15.42 9.74 -3.16
N SER A 47 -16.66 9.51 -3.61
CA SER A 47 -17.84 9.93 -2.85
C SER A 47 -17.89 9.23 -1.48
N GLY A 48 -18.01 9.99 -0.40
CA GLY A 48 -17.96 9.50 0.97
C GLY A 48 -16.55 9.22 1.51
N TYR A 49 -15.49 9.50 0.73
CA TYR A 49 -14.10 9.27 1.13
C TYR A 49 -13.76 9.85 2.50
N ALA A 50 -14.17 11.09 2.79
CA ALA A 50 -13.84 11.75 4.05
C ALA A 50 -14.32 10.93 5.27
N LYS A 51 -15.49 10.29 5.14
CA LYS A 51 -16.10 9.46 6.18
C LYS A 51 -15.47 8.06 6.23
N ASN A 52 -15.24 7.44 5.06
CA ASN A 52 -14.94 6.01 4.96
C ASN A 52 -13.44 5.68 4.84
N ARG A 53 -12.55 6.67 4.66
CA ARG A 53 -11.09 6.46 4.47
C ARG A 53 -10.40 5.67 5.59
N SER A 54 -11.00 5.61 6.77
CA SER A 54 -10.46 4.89 7.95
C SER A 54 -11.12 3.54 8.18
N GLN A 55 -12.03 3.11 7.30
CA GLN A 55 -12.71 1.83 7.44
C GLN A 55 -11.74 0.67 7.20
N VAL A 56 -11.75 -0.32 8.10
CA VAL A 56 -10.94 -1.55 8.00
C VAL A 56 -11.81 -2.76 7.67
N LEU A 57 -12.98 -2.89 8.31
CA LEU A 57 -13.97 -3.94 8.06
C LEU A 57 -15.39 -3.36 8.15
N PRO A 58 -16.38 -3.87 7.40
CA PRO A 58 -16.24 -4.93 6.39
C PRO A 58 -15.45 -4.44 5.17
N TYR A 59 -14.94 -5.38 4.36
CA TYR A 59 -14.09 -5.06 3.20
C TYR A 59 -14.79 -4.16 2.18
N ASP A 60 -16.08 -4.42 1.92
CA ASP A 60 -16.88 -3.70 0.93
C ASP A 60 -17.10 -2.21 1.30
N ASP A 61 -16.94 -1.85 2.58
CA ASP A 61 -17.12 -0.48 3.06
C ASP A 61 -15.80 0.33 3.08
N ARG A 62 -14.67 -0.28 2.68
CA ARG A 62 -13.37 0.39 2.65
C ARG A 62 -13.36 1.55 1.66
N GLY A 63 -13.19 2.78 2.17
CA GLY A 63 -13.07 3.98 1.33
C GLY A 63 -11.71 4.18 0.66
N ALA A 64 -10.80 3.20 0.71
CA ALA A 64 -9.46 3.34 0.13
C ALA A 64 -9.48 3.13 -1.39
N SER A 65 -8.82 4.00 -2.15
CA SER A 65 -8.83 3.94 -3.62
C SER A 65 -7.93 2.86 -4.24
N VAL A 66 -7.06 2.25 -3.44
CA VAL A 66 -6.09 1.23 -3.88
C VAL A 66 -5.14 1.74 -4.99
N LEU A 67 -5.07 3.05 -5.26
CA LEU A 67 -4.21 3.61 -6.32
C LEU A 67 -2.71 3.66 -5.94
N SER A 68 -2.35 3.39 -4.68
CA SER A 68 -0.98 3.51 -4.19
C SER A 68 0.06 2.68 -4.99
N PRO A 69 -0.22 1.45 -5.47
CA PRO A 69 0.76 0.70 -6.27
C PRO A 69 1.04 1.39 -7.61
N TYR A 70 0.01 1.93 -8.28
CA TYR A 70 0.18 2.63 -9.55
C TYR A 70 0.92 3.97 -9.38
N ILE A 71 0.60 4.71 -8.31
CA ILE A 71 1.28 5.97 -7.96
C ILE A 71 2.75 5.73 -7.63
N ARG A 72 3.07 4.67 -6.87
CA ARG A 72 4.45 4.31 -6.49
C ARG A 72 5.33 4.07 -7.71
N HIS A 73 4.78 3.43 -8.75
CA HIS A 73 5.49 3.14 -10.00
C HIS A 73 5.33 4.23 -11.07
N ASN A 74 4.77 5.39 -10.71
CA ASN A 74 4.55 6.53 -11.60
C ASN A 74 3.69 6.22 -12.85
N LEU A 75 2.91 5.13 -12.82
CA LEU A 75 1.89 4.83 -13.84
C LEU A 75 0.74 5.84 -13.76
N LEU A 76 0.48 6.36 -12.55
CA LEU A 76 -0.39 7.50 -12.30
C LEU A 76 0.40 8.62 -11.62
N PRO A 77 0.82 9.67 -12.36
CA PRO A 77 1.41 10.86 -11.77
C PRO A 77 0.44 11.53 -10.79
N LEU A 78 0.94 12.05 -9.67
CA LEU A 78 0.07 12.66 -8.64
C LEU A 78 -0.81 13.78 -9.19
N GLN A 79 -0.27 14.63 -10.07
CA GLN A 79 -1.03 15.71 -10.71
C GLN A 79 -2.23 15.18 -11.50
N ARG A 80 -2.07 14.06 -12.22
CA ARG A 80 -3.15 13.42 -12.97
C ARG A 80 -4.29 12.96 -12.06
N VAL A 81 -3.95 12.36 -10.92
CA VAL A 81 -4.95 11.91 -9.93
C VAL A 81 -5.61 13.12 -9.24
N TRP A 82 -4.83 14.15 -8.93
CA TRP A 82 -5.30 15.40 -8.33
C TRP A 82 -6.35 16.11 -9.21
N ASP A 83 -6.08 16.20 -10.51
CA ASP A 83 -6.99 16.83 -11.47
C ASP A 83 -8.22 15.97 -11.72
N HIS A 84 -8.06 14.64 -11.75
CA HIS A 84 -9.17 13.71 -11.95
C HIS A 84 -10.28 13.87 -10.91
N VAL A 85 -9.92 14.07 -9.64
CA VAL A 85 -10.89 14.23 -8.55
C VAL A 85 -11.45 15.65 -8.39
N ALA A 86 -11.08 16.60 -9.26
CA ALA A 86 -11.37 18.03 -9.07
C ALA A 86 -12.86 18.37 -8.92
N LYS A 87 -13.73 17.57 -9.54
CA LYS A 87 -15.20 17.74 -9.56
C LYS A 87 -15.94 16.95 -8.48
N ALA A 88 -15.24 16.18 -7.65
CA ALA A 88 -15.85 15.42 -6.56
C ALA A 88 -16.44 16.35 -5.47
N PRO A 89 -17.35 15.85 -4.61
CA PRO A 89 -17.88 16.61 -3.49
C PRO A 89 -16.77 17.23 -2.64
N PHE A 90 -16.94 18.50 -2.25
CA PHE A 90 -15.88 19.31 -1.65
C PHE A 90 -15.15 18.60 -0.49
N ALA A 91 -15.90 18.10 0.51
CA ALA A 91 -15.30 17.47 1.68
C ALA A 91 -14.45 16.24 1.34
N ASP A 92 -14.93 15.41 0.42
CA ASP A 92 -14.22 14.22 -0.03
C ASP A 92 -13.00 14.58 -0.88
N ARG A 93 -13.16 15.54 -1.79
CA ARG A 93 -12.08 16.05 -2.64
C ARG A 93 -10.92 16.60 -1.82
N GLU A 94 -11.21 17.49 -0.87
CA GLU A 94 -10.18 18.11 -0.03
C GLU A 94 -9.45 17.02 0.79
N LYS A 95 -10.20 16.10 1.41
CA LYS A 95 -9.59 15.01 2.19
C LYS A 95 -8.77 14.06 1.33
N TYR A 96 -9.22 13.72 0.14
CA TYR A 96 -8.45 12.88 -0.77
C TYR A 96 -7.17 13.57 -1.26
N ARG A 97 -7.27 14.87 -1.56
CA ARG A 97 -6.12 15.70 -1.96
C ARG A 97 -5.09 15.87 -0.85
N ASP A 98 -5.50 15.98 0.42
CA ASP A 98 -4.60 15.96 1.58
C ASP A 98 -3.71 14.70 1.57
N GLU A 99 -4.27 13.53 1.24
CA GLU A 99 -3.53 12.26 1.20
C GLU A 99 -2.56 12.19 0.01
N LEU A 100 -2.89 12.82 -1.13
CA LEU A 100 -1.94 12.99 -2.23
C LEU A 100 -0.79 13.93 -1.83
N LEU A 101 -1.08 14.97 -1.05
CA LEU A 101 -0.05 15.87 -0.51
C LEU A 101 0.85 15.15 0.49
N TRP A 102 0.34 14.21 1.29
CA TRP A 102 1.18 13.35 2.14
C TRP A 102 2.17 12.51 1.33
N GLN A 103 1.76 11.98 0.18
CA GLN A 103 2.67 11.27 -0.73
C GLN A 103 3.76 12.20 -1.27
N GLU A 104 3.39 13.41 -1.67
CA GLU A 104 4.35 14.39 -2.18
C GLU A 104 5.28 14.90 -1.07
N TYR A 105 4.76 15.11 0.13
CA TYR A 105 5.53 15.48 1.31
C TYR A 105 6.59 14.42 1.64
N ALA A 106 6.25 13.13 1.58
CA ALA A 106 7.22 12.05 1.85
C ALA A 106 8.40 12.08 0.87
N ARG A 107 8.15 12.39 -0.41
CA ARG A 107 9.21 12.56 -1.43
C ARG A 107 10.08 13.77 -1.14
N HIS A 108 9.48 14.90 -0.78
CA HIS A 108 10.21 16.10 -0.38
C HIS A 108 11.06 15.86 0.88
N LEU A 109 10.50 15.16 1.87
CA LEU A 109 11.21 14.79 3.09
C LEU A 109 12.45 13.96 2.75
N TYR A 110 12.30 12.92 1.93
CA TYR A 110 13.45 12.11 1.49
C TYR A 110 14.48 12.94 0.72
N ALA A 111 14.05 13.77 -0.23
CA ALA A 111 14.95 14.62 -1.02
C ALA A 111 15.74 15.63 -0.17
N ARG A 112 15.15 16.11 0.93
CA ARG A 112 15.78 17.10 1.82
C ARG A 112 16.65 16.48 2.90
N ILE A 113 16.28 15.31 3.41
CA ILE A 113 16.95 14.65 4.53
C ILE A 113 17.98 13.61 4.05
N GLY A 114 17.73 12.99 2.90
CA GLY A 114 18.59 11.95 2.34
C GLY A 114 18.71 10.74 3.26
N THR A 115 19.92 10.21 3.39
CA THR A 115 20.22 9.00 4.15
C THR A 115 20.03 9.14 5.66
N ARG A 116 19.92 10.37 6.20
CA ARG A 116 19.55 10.57 7.61
C ARG A 116 18.16 10.02 7.94
N LEU A 117 17.32 9.77 6.92
CA LEU A 117 16.02 9.11 7.09
C LEU A 117 16.15 7.64 7.57
N PHE A 118 17.34 7.02 7.44
CA PHE A 118 17.63 5.68 8.00
C PHE A 118 17.94 5.71 9.50
N SER A 119 17.77 6.87 10.15
CA SER A 119 17.91 7.03 11.60
C SER A 119 16.72 7.79 12.16
N ASN A 120 16.48 7.63 13.45
CA ASN A 120 15.41 8.33 14.16
C ASN A 120 15.52 9.86 13.97
N LEU A 121 14.48 10.47 13.40
CA LEU A 121 14.51 11.91 13.09
C LEU A 121 14.23 12.80 14.31
N ARG A 122 13.40 12.32 15.25
CA ARG A 122 12.93 13.12 16.39
C ARG A 122 12.95 12.37 17.71
N PHE A 123 12.37 11.17 17.74
CA PHE A 123 12.29 10.35 18.95
C PHE A 123 13.10 9.09 18.74
N GLU A 124 13.90 8.72 19.73
CA GLU A 124 14.63 7.47 19.71
C GLU A 124 13.65 6.29 19.84
N GLN A 125 13.80 5.31 18.96
CA GLN A 125 13.12 4.01 18.96
C GLN A 125 14.18 2.92 18.92
N ILE A 126 13.89 1.77 19.56
CA ILE A 126 14.80 0.63 19.60
C ILE A 126 14.79 -0.06 18.24
N TRP A 127 15.89 0.09 17.48
CA TRP A 127 15.96 -0.32 16.08
C TRP A 127 16.89 -1.50 15.76
N ASP A 128 17.64 -1.95 16.76
CA ASP A 128 18.65 -3.01 16.64
C ASP A 128 18.23 -4.31 17.35
N LYS A 129 17.10 -4.29 18.06
CA LYS A 129 16.55 -5.49 18.71
C LYS A 129 15.99 -6.45 17.65
N PRO A 130 16.38 -7.74 17.69
CA PRO A 130 15.81 -8.75 16.80
C PRO A 130 14.29 -8.82 16.93
N GLY A 131 13.60 -8.81 15.78
CA GLY A 131 12.17 -9.03 15.72
C GLY A 131 11.77 -10.45 16.13
N ASN A 132 10.52 -10.61 16.57
CA ASN A 132 9.97 -11.92 16.96
C ASN A 132 9.27 -12.67 15.81
N GLY A 133 9.29 -12.11 14.60
CA GLY A 133 8.70 -12.73 13.41
C GLY A 133 7.17 -12.76 13.38
N TRP A 134 6.48 -11.94 14.19
CA TRP A 134 5.00 -11.92 14.30
C TRP A 134 4.40 -13.30 14.64
N PRO A 135 4.63 -13.82 15.87
CA PRO A 135 4.07 -15.10 16.28
C PRO A 135 2.55 -15.12 16.15
N ALA A 136 2.01 -16.23 15.65
CA ALA A 136 0.58 -16.42 15.52
C ALA A 136 -0.14 -16.40 16.87
N GLY A 137 -1.43 -16.03 16.86
CA GLY A 137 -2.31 -16.15 18.03
C GLY A 137 -2.90 -14.82 18.51
N MET A 138 -2.51 -13.69 17.91
CA MET A 138 -3.20 -12.42 18.12
C MET A 138 -4.00 -12.08 16.86
N ALA A 139 -5.32 -12.29 16.92
CA ALA A 139 -6.20 -12.21 15.75
C ALA A 139 -6.05 -10.93 14.90
N CYS A 140 -5.81 -9.76 15.51
CA CYS A 140 -5.60 -8.52 14.76
C CYS A 140 -4.23 -8.44 14.06
N VAL A 141 -3.19 -9.05 14.64
CA VAL A 141 -1.88 -9.19 13.98
C VAL A 141 -2.00 -10.20 12.85
N ASP A 142 -2.54 -11.38 13.15
CA ASP A 142 -2.73 -12.47 12.17
C ASP A 142 -3.55 -11.99 10.98
N PHE A 143 -4.61 -11.22 11.22
CA PHE A 143 -5.42 -10.56 10.20
C PHE A 143 -4.57 -9.66 9.28
N ALA A 144 -3.81 -8.73 9.87
CA ALA A 144 -3.05 -7.75 9.09
C ALA A 144 -1.85 -8.39 8.38
N THR A 145 -1.17 -9.35 8.99
CA THR A 145 -0.01 -10.03 8.39
C THR A 145 -0.46 -11.00 7.30
N HIS A 146 -1.58 -11.70 7.47
CA HIS A 146 -2.16 -12.55 6.45
C HIS A 146 -2.62 -11.73 5.23
N GLU A 147 -3.40 -10.66 5.43
CA GLU A 147 -3.82 -9.77 4.33
C GLU A 147 -2.60 -9.21 3.58
N LEU A 148 -1.56 -8.79 4.30
CA LEU A 148 -0.33 -8.30 3.67
C LEU A 148 0.41 -9.39 2.88
N ALA A 149 0.48 -10.61 3.39
CA ALA A 149 1.18 -11.72 2.74
C ALA A 149 0.44 -12.24 1.50
N GLU A 150 -0.89 -12.27 1.55
CA GLU A 150 -1.73 -12.76 0.45
C GLU A 150 -1.96 -11.71 -0.63
N ASP A 151 -2.32 -10.48 -0.23
CA ASP A 151 -2.73 -9.43 -1.16
C ASP A 151 -1.62 -8.43 -1.49
N GLY A 152 -0.54 -8.39 -0.69
CA GLY A 152 0.55 -7.43 -0.87
C GLY A 152 0.15 -5.98 -0.56
N TRP A 153 -1.01 -5.76 0.06
CA TRP A 153 -1.56 -4.43 0.30
C TRP A 153 -2.41 -4.40 1.57
N LEU A 154 -2.34 -3.29 2.31
CA LEU A 154 -3.17 -3.02 3.49
C LEU A 154 -3.78 -1.61 3.39
N VAL A 155 -4.94 -1.40 4.01
CA VAL A 155 -5.44 -0.03 4.27
C VAL A 155 -4.49 0.72 5.21
N ASN A 156 -4.42 2.05 5.08
CA ASN A 156 -3.46 2.86 5.84
C ASN A 156 -3.58 2.68 7.36
N GLN A 157 -4.81 2.56 7.88
CA GLN A 157 -5.05 2.38 9.31
C GLN A 157 -4.42 1.09 9.85
N SER A 158 -4.56 -0.02 9.11
CA SER A 158 -3.94 -1.30 9.48
C SER A 158 -2.41 -1.20 9.47
N ARG A 159 -1.83 -0.48 8.50
CA ARG A 159 -0.36 -0.25 8.45
C ARG A 159 0.13 0.54 9.65
N MET A 160 -0.53 1.66 9.97
CA MET A 160 -0.17 2.50 11.11
C MET A 160 -0.31 1.75 12.43
N TRP A 161 -1.39 0.99 12.60
CA TRP A 161 -1.61 0.17 13.78
C TRP A 161 -0.55 -0.93 13.91
N LEU A 162 -0.28 -1.68 12.84
CA LEU A 162 0.69 -2.77 12.84
C LEU A 162 2.11 -2.25 13.10
N ALA A 163 2.51 -1.14 12.46
CA ALA A 163 3.80 -0.50 12.71
C ALA A 163 3.94 -0.04 14.17
N SER A 164 2.92 0.61 14.73
CA SER A 164 2.92 1.04 16.14
C SER A 164 2.93 -0.16 17.10
N HIS A 165 2.22 -1.24 16.76
CA HIS A 165 2.28 -2.47 17.53
C HIS A 165 3.70 -3.05 17.56
N TRP A 166 4.41 -3.03 16.44
CA TRP A 166 5.81 -3.47 16.35
C TRP A 166 6.75 -2.58 17.19
N THR A 167 6.79 -1.29 16.87
CA THR A 167 7.85 -0.38 17.36
C THR A 167 7.57 0.17 18.75
N VAL A 168 6.32 0.54 19.04
CA VAL A 168 5.98 1.21 20.30
C VAL A 168 5.59 0.20 21.37
N ARG A 169 4.69 -0.73 21.03
CA ARG A 169 4.15 -1.67 22.03
C ARG A 169 5.10 -2.82 22.35
N ASN A 170 5.78 -3.36 21.35
CA ASN A 170 6.68 -4.51 21.53
C ASN A 170 8.17 -4.11 21.51
N GLU A 171 8.46 -2.84 21.24
CA GLU A 171 9.83 -2.31 21.23
C GLU A 171 10.76 -3.09 20.30
N PHE A 172 10.26 -3.51 19.14
CA PHE A 172 11.05 -4.12 18.07
C PHE A 172 11.24 -3.12 16.92
N GLY A 173 12.32 -3.29 16.16
CA GLY A 173 12.42 -2.73 14.81
C GLY A 173 13.17 -1.44 14.67
#